data_AF-A0A0Q9Y0E3-F1
#
_entry.id   AF-A0A0Q9Y0E3-F1
#
_cell.length_a   1.000
_cell.length_b   1.000
_cell.length_c   1.000
_cell.angle_alpha   90.00
_cell.angle_beta   90.00
_cell.angle_gamma   90.00
#
_symmetry.space_group_name_H-M   'P 1'
#
loop_
_entity.id
_entity.type
_entity.pdbx_description
1 polymer ?
#
loop_
_entity_poly.entity_id
_entity_poly.type
_entity_poly.pdbx_seq_one_letter_code
_entity_poly.pdbx_strand_id
1 'polypeptide(L)'
;MDRHAIQGKLDILINGAIVNQAHYHQKFVYDHNNIVCDIGPMIKQGENIVEVKGKIQHDWEGVVDPLYVKGDFGVDFSNDLQPILSDLPKNAPTIVGPYCKLPYYAGTIHFQRKVKIDRLPETASFTLQFSQFEYFHECAEVIVNGHSLGVKAWSPYNWEGKTSILSEGKNNR
;
A
#
# COMPACT_ATOMS: atom_id res chain seq x y z
N MET A 1 -6.25 -8.08 -11.38
CA MET A 1 -5.73 -9.36 -11.91
C MET A 1 -5.32 -9.16 -13.35
N ASP A 2 -4.42 -9.96 -13.91
CA ASP A 2 -4.19 -9.96 -15.37
C ASP A 2 -5.48 -10.37 -16.10
N ARG A 3 -5.71 -9.83 -17.31
CA ARG A 3 -6.89 -10.17 -18.12
C ARG A 3 -7.00 -11.64 -18.52
N HIS A 4 -5.90 -12.39 -18.44
CA HIS A 4 -5.84 -13.83 -18.70
C HIS A 4 -5.83 -14.65 -17.41
N ALA A 5 -6.04 -14.03 -16.23
CA ALA A 5 -6.00 -14.73 -14.95
C ALA A 5 -7.01 -15.87 -14.82
N ILE A 6 -8.13 -15.75 -15.53
CA ILE A 6 -9.16 -16.78 -15.65
C ILE A 6 -9.25 -17.20 -17.12
N GLN A 7 -9.02 -18.49 -17.39
CA GLN A 7 -9.13 -19.07 -18.74
C GLN A 7 -10.18 -20.17 -18.80
N GLY A 8 -10.85 -20.28 -19.95
CA GLY A 8 -11.98 -21.18 -20.17
C GLY A 8 -13.33 -20.51 -19.90
N LYS A 9 -14.40 -21.32 -19.83
CA LYS A 9 -15.77 -20.86 -19.54
C LYS A 9 -16.01 -20.87 -18.04
N LEU A 10 -15.40 -19.91 -17.35
CA LEU A 10 -15.43 -19.77 -15.89
C LEU A 10 -16.00 -18.41 -15.49
N ASP A 11 -16.83 -18.43 -14.45
CA ASP A 11 -17.40 -17.26 -13.79
C ASP A 11 -16.76 -17.07 -12.41
N ILE A 12 -16.53 -15.82 -12.02
CA ILE A 12 -16.20 -15.45 -10.64
C ILE A 12 -17.49 -15.09 -9.93
N LEU A 13 -17.70 -15.63 -8.73
CA LEU A 13 -18.83 -15.33 -7.87
C LEU A 13 -18.35 -14.78 -6.53
N ILE A 14 -19.02 -13.75 -6.02
CA ILE A 14 -18.84 -13.22 -4.68
C ILE A 14 -20.14 -13.46 -3.92
N ASN A 15 -20.07 -14.24 -2.83
CA ASN A 15 -21.24 -14.62 -2.03
C ASN A 15 -22.39 -15.23 -2.88
N GLY A 16 -22.04 -15.99 -3.93
CA GLY A 16 -22.98 -16.63 -4.85
C GLY A 16 -23.53 -15.73 -5.97
N ALA A 17 -23.23 -14.44 -5.98
CA ALA A 17 -23.59 -13.54 -7.07
C ALA A 17 -22.45 -13.48 -8.11
N ILE A 18 -22.79 -13.56 -9.40
CA ILE A 18 -21.82 -13.51 -10.50
C ILE A 18 -21.25 -12.10 -10.65
N VAL A 19 -19.93 -11.98 -10.72
CA VAL A 19 -19.25 -10.72 -11.06
C VAL A 19 -19.38 -10.51 -12.57
N ASN A 20 -20.19 -9.53 -12.96
CA ASN A 20 -20.48 -9.28 -14.37
C ASN A 20 -19.22 -8.87 -15.14
N GLN A 21 -18.82 -9.69 -16.12
CA GLN A 21 -17.65 -9.44 -16.97
C GLN A 21 -17.72 -8.10 -17.72
N ALA A 22 -18.93 -7.58 -17.99
CA ALA A 22 -19.13 -6.27 -18.62
C ALA A 22 -18.70 -5.08 -17.74
N HIS A 23 -18.54 -5.28 -16.43
CA HIS A 23 -18.09 -4.22 -15.51
C HIS A 23 -16.55 -4.17 -15.36
N TYR A 24 -15.84 -5.12 -15.97
CA TYR A 24 -14.39 -5.11 -15.95
C TYR A 24 -13.87 -4.02 -16.87
N HIS A 25 -12.89 -3.28 -16.36
CA HIS A 25 -12.18 -2.30 -17.16
C HIS A 25 -10.69 -2.40 -16.88
N GLN A 26 -9.90 -2.02 -17.88
CA GLN A 26 -8.45 -1.97 -17.77
C GLN A 26 -8.06 -0.87 -16.78
N LYS A 27 -7.15 -1.19 -15.86
CA LYS A 27 -6.59 -0.24 -14.91
C LYS A 27 -5.15 -0.62 -14.64
N PHE A 28 -4.22 0.30 -14.91
CA PHE A 28 -2.82 0.08 -14.58
C PHE A 28 -2.66 -0.04 -13.06
N VAL A 29 -2.18 -1.21 -12.61
CA VAL A 29 -1.79 -1.44 -11.21
C VAL A 29 -0.28 -1.65 -11.15
N TYR A 30 0.23 -2.59 -11.93
CA TYR A 30 1.66 -2.83 -12.14
C TYR A 30 1.98 -3.19 -13.60
N ASP A 31 0.98 -3.61 -14.38
CA ASP A 31 1.10 -3.86 -15.82
C ASP A 31 -0.10 -3.29 -16.59
N HIS A 32 -0.01 -3.34 -17.93
CA HIS A 32 -1.07 -2.87 -18.83
C HIS A 32 -2.17 -3.90 -19.08
N ASN A 33 -2.00 -5.16 -18.68
CA ASN A 33 -3.00 -6.21 -18.82
C ASN A 33 -3.94 -6.30 -17.62
N ASN A 34 -3.68 -5.55 -16.54
CA ASN A 34 -4.50 -5.57 -15.35
C ASN A 34 -5.94 -5.09 -15.64
N ILE A 35 -6.89 -5.91 -15.23
CA ILE A 35 -8.33 -5.58 -15.20
C ILE A 35 -8.85 -5.57 -13.75
N VAL A 36 -9.84 -4.72 -13.53
CA VAL A 36 -10.51 -4.55 -12.23
C VAL A 36 -12.01 -4.44 -12.42
N CYS A 37 -12.76 -4.81 -11.38
CA CYS A 37 -14.19 -4.62 -11.26
C CYS A 37 -14.50 -4.20 -9.82
N ASP A 38 -15.49 -3.32 -9.62
CA ASP A 38 -15.99 -3.04 -8.28
C ASP A 38 -16.82 -4.24 -7.77
N ILE A 39 -16.47 -4.73 -6.58
CA ILE A 39 -17.19 -5.80 -5.88
C ILE A 39 -17.80 -5.32 -4.57
N GLY A 40 -17.61 -4.03 -4.20
CA GLY A 40 -18.09 -3.46 -2.94
C GLY A 40 -19.56 -3.76 -2.64
N PRO A 41 -20.49 -3.61 -3.61
CA PRO A 41 -21.91 -3.95 -3.41
C PRO A 41 -22.19 -5.42 -3.12
N MET A 42 -21.25 -6.34 -3.40
CA MET A 42 -21.39 -7.78 -3.20
C MET A 42 -20.77 -8.26 -1.89
N ILE A 43 -19.98 -7.41 -1.23
CA ILE A 43 -19.35 -7.70 0.06
C ILE A 43 -20.36 -7.51 1.19
N LYS A 44 -20.33 -8.43 2.16
CA LYS A 44 -21.15 -8.38 3.38
C LYS A 44 -20.28 -8.39 4.63
N GLN A 45 -20.85 -7.97 5.75
CA GLN A 45 -20.21 -8.14 7.05
C GLN A 45 -20.07 -9.64 7.39
N GLY A 46 -18.92 -10.02 7.93
CA GLY A 46 -18.59 -11.40 8.27
C GLY A 46 -17.84 -12.12 7.15
N GLU A 47 -18.11 -13.42 7.01
CA GLU A 47 -17.44 -14.25 6.02
C GLU A 47 -17.92 -13.95 4.60
N ASN A 48 -16.96 -13.76 3.68
CA ASN A 48 -17.22 -13.58 2.27
C ASN A 48 -16.57 -14.72 1.49
N ILE A 49 -17.30 -15.28 0.52
CA ILE A 49 -16.82 -16.41 -0.28
C ILE A 49 -16.57 -15.93 -1.70
N VAL A 50 -15.35 -16.19 -2.20
CA VAL A 50 -15.00 -16.03 -3.61
C VAL A 50 -14.99 -17.42 -4.24
N GLU A 51 -15.80 -17.62 -5.26
CA GLU A 51 -15.87 -18.89 -6.00
C GLU A 51 -15.50 -18.67 -7.46
N VAL A 52 -14.82 -19.63 -8.08
CA VAL A 52 -14.65 -19.69 -9.54
C VAL A 52 -15.33 -20.97 -10.02
N LYS A 53 -16.34 -20.84 -10.88
CA LYS A 53 -17.18 -21.97 -11.32
C LYS A 53 -17.27 -22.03 -12.84
N GLY A 54 -17.30 -23.23 -13.40
CA GLY A 54 -17.57 -23.44 -14.81
C GLY A 54 -16.94 -24.73 -15.34
N LYS A 55 -16.63 -24.75 -16.64
CA LYS A 55 -16.06 -25.93 -17.31
C LYS A 55 -14.71 -25.59 -17.91
N ILE A 56 -13.70 -26.39 -17.56
CA ILE A 56 -12.40 -26.43 -18.23
C ILE A 56 -12.43 -27.53 -19.30
N GLN A 57 -11.83 -27.25 -20.45
CA GLN A 57 -11.69 -28.16 -21.60
C GLN A 57 -10.23 -28.58 -21.81
N HIS A 58 -9.30 -27.78 -21.33
CA HIS A 58 -7.86 -28.01 -21.43
C HIS A 58 -7.22 -27.92 -20.05
N ASP A 59 -6.06 -28.55 -19.91
CA ASP A 59 -5.27 -28.59 -18.66
C ASP A 59 -4.60 -27.24 -18.32
N TRP A 60 -4.49 -26.33 -19.29
CA TRP A 60 -4.04 -24.95 -19.10
C TRP A 60 -5.16 -23.95 -18.78
N GLU A 61 -6.43 -24.39 -18.74
CA GLU A 61 -7.55 -23.53 -18.33
C GLU A 61 -7.75 -23.55 -16.81
N GLY A 62 -8.46 -22.56 -16.26
CA GLY A 62 -8.62 -22.42 -14.81
C GLY A 62 -8.30 -21.02 -14.30
N VAL A 63 -7.93 -20.97 -13.02
CA VAL A 63 -7.30 -19.80 -12.39
C VAL A 63 -5.80 -19.93 -12.62
N VAL A 64 -5.27 -19.21 -13.60
CA VAL A 64 -3.87 -19.31 -14.03
C VAL A 64 -2.98 -18.18 -13.47
N ASP A 65 -3.59 -17.14 -12.91
CA ASP A 65 -2.93 -16.03 -12.21
C ASP A 65 -3.76 -15.65 -10.96
N PRO A 66 -3.18 -15.11 -9.87
CA PRO A 66 -3.91 -14.84 -8.65
C PRO A 66 -5.03 -13.79 -8.82
N LEU A 67 -6.09 -13.98 -8.03
CA LEU A 67 -7.14 -13.00 -7.84
C LEU A 67 -6.79 -12.11 -6.65
N TYR A 68 -6.98 -10.80 -6.82
CA TYR A 68 -6.66 -9.81 -5.80
C TYR A 68 -7.89 -9.02 -5.40
N VAL A 69 -8.09 -8.85 -4.10
CA VAL A 69 -9.00 -7.83 -3.55
C VAL A 69 -8.14 -6.61 -3.19
N LYS A 70 -8.51 -5.44 -3.72
CA LYS A 70 -7.82 -4.17 -3.45
C LYS A 70 -8.83 -3.13 -3.01
N GLY A 71 -8.44 -2.31 -2.04
CA GLY A 71 -9.23 -1.21 -1.51
C GLY A 71 -8.56 -0.57 -0.31
N ASP A 72 -9.24 0.39 0.29
CA ASP A 72 -8.74 1.16 1.44
C ASP A 72 -9.02 0.42 2.76
N PHE A 73 -8.37 -0.73 2.94
CA PHE A 73 -8.48 -1.57 4.13
C PHE A 73 -7.13 -2.15 4.56
N GLY A 74 -7.02 -2.49 5.84
CA GLY A 74 -5.96 -3.33 6.39
C GLY A 74 -6.30 -4.81 6.30
N VAL A 75 -5.31 -5.67 6.53
CA VAL A 75 -5.47 -7.12 6.62
C VAL A 75 -4.89 -7.63 7.93
N ASP A 76 -5.77 -8.12 8.80
CA ASP A 76 -5.41 -8.90 9.98
C ASP A 76 -5.51 -10.41 9.68
N PHE A 77 -5.08 -11.26 10.61
CA PHE A 77 -5.19 -12.71 10.48
C PHE A 77 -5.87 -13.29 11.71
N SER A 78 -6.77 -14.25 11.49
CA SER A 78 -7.32 -15.08 12.57
C SER A 78 -6.23 -16.01 13.15
N ASN A 79 -6.57 -16.71 14.24
CA ASN A 79 -5.69 -17.74 14.82
C ASN A 79 -5.35 -18.86 13.83
N ASP A 80 -6.24 -19.13 12.86
CA ASP A 80 -6.05 -20.14 11.80
C ASP A 80 -5.44 -19.53 10.52
N LEU A 81 -4.81 -18.35 10.64
CA LEU A 81 -4.16 -17.60 9.56
C LEU A 81 -5.07 -17.23 8.37
N GLN A 82 -6.38 -17.19 8.59
CA GLN A 82 -7.32 -16.67 7.59
C GLN A 82 -7.27 -15.14 7.56
N PRO A 83 -7.14 -14.51 6.39
CA PRO A 83 -7.10 -13.06 6.27
C PRO A 83 -8.45 -12.43 6.61
N ILE A 84 -8.41 -11.34 7.36
CA ILE A 84 -9.57 -10.56 7.79
C ILE A 84 -9.39 -9.12 7.30
N LEU A 85 -10.34 -8.64 6.51
CA LEU A 85 -10.38 -7.23 6.13
C LEU A 85 -10.65 -6.38 7.39
N SER A 86 -9.80 -5.40 7.64
CA SER A 86 -9.90 -4.53 8.81
C SER A 86 -9.63 -3.06 8.45
N ASP A 87 -9.75 -2.15 9.42
CA ASP A 87 -9.44 -0.75 9.18
C ASP A 87 -7.95 -0.54 8.87
N LEU A 88 -7.66 0.40 7.97
CA LEU A 88 -6.30 0.86 7.70
C LEU A 88 -5.63 1.39 8.98
N PRO A 89 -4.33 1.09 9.20
CA PRO A 89 -3.60 1.62 10.33
C PRO A 89 -3.42 3.14 10.15
N LYS A 90 -3.80 3.92 11.17
CA LYS A 90 -3.63 5.39 11.17
C LYS A 90 -2.31 5.85 11.79
N ASN A 91 -1.62 4.95 12.49
CA ASN A 91 -0.39 5.23 13.20
C ASN A 91 0.58 4.06 13.00
N ALA A 92 1.87 4.36 13.00
CA ALA A 92 2.93 3.36 12.99
C ALA A 92 3.97 3.72 14.07
N PRO A 93 4.50 2.73 14.82
CA PRO A 93 5.52 2.96 15.83
C PRO A 93 6.89 3.29 15.23
N THR A 94 7.09 2.97 13.95
CA THR A 94 8.34 3.15 13.20
C THR A 94 8.02 3.54 11.76
N ILE A 95 8.99 4.15 11.09
CA ILE A 95 8.99 4.51 9.66
C ILE A 95 9.76 3.48 8.81
N VAL A 96 10.15 2.36 9.43
CA VAL A 96 10.77 1.20 8.77
C VAL A 96 9.84 0.02 8.94
N GLY A 97 9.47 -0.62 7.82
CA GLY A 97 8.55 -1.75 7.81
C GLY A 97 9.11 -3.03 8.44
N PRO A 98 8.30 -4.10 8.53
CA PRO A 98 6.93 -4.20 8.01
C PRO A 98 5.91 -3.44 8.86
N TYR A 99 4.80 -3.03 8.24
CA TYR A 99 3.72 -2.30 8.91
C TYR A 99 2.55 -3.22 9.22
N CYS A 100 2.07 -3.15 10.47
CA CYS A 100 0.90 -3.90 10.91
C CYS A 100 -0.29 -3.63 9.98
N LYS A 101 -1.07 -4.67 9.67
CA LYS A 101 -2.24 -4.62 8.77
C LYS A 101 -1.95 -4.33 7.30
N LEU A 102 -0.69 -4.23 6.88
CA LEU A 102 -0.32 -3.99 5.48
C LEU A 102 0.58 -5.12 4.92
N PRO A 103 0.25 -6.41 5.10
CA PRO A 103 1.12 -7.53 4.71
C PRO A 103 1.32 -7.65 3.19
N TYR A 104 0.39 -7.13 2.39
CA TYR A 104 0.40 -7.20 0.92
C TYR A 104 0.56 -5.84 0.26
N TYR A 105 0.93 -4.81 1.03
CA TYR A 105 1.02 -3.46 0.50
C TYR A 105 2.28 -3.28 -0.33
N ALA A 106 2.10 -2.85 -1.58
CA ALA A 106 3.16 -2.41 -2.47
C ALA A 106 2.77 -1.03 -3.02
N GLY A 107 3.52 0.00 -2.63
CA GLY A 107 3.22 1.39 -2.94
C GLY A 107 3.95 2.38 -2.04
N THR A 108 3.43 3.59 -1.97
CA THR A 108 4.02 4.69 -1.20
C THR A 108 3.28 4.93 0.11
N ILE A 109 3.99 4.86 1.24
CA ILE A 109 3.44 5.19 2.56
C ILE A 109 3.93 6.57 2.97
N HIS A 110 2.98 7.45 3.33
CA HIS A 110 3.28 8.77 3.87
C HIS A 110 3.22 8.74 5.40
N PHE A 111 4.32 9.17 6.03
CA PHE A 111 4.38 9.38 7.48
C PHE A 111 4.37 10.87 7.77
N GLN A 112 3.71 11.25 8.86
CA GLN A 112 3.71 12.62 9.33
C GLN A 112 3.95 12.67 10.84
N ARG A 113 4.81 13.57 11.28
CA ARG A 113 5.09 13.85 12.69
C ARG A 113 5.36 15.34 12.91
N LYS A 114 4.89 15.84 14.05
CA LYS A 114 5.27 17.18 14.54
C LYS A 114 6.51 17.08 15.41
N VAL A 115 7.50 17.93 15.14
CA VAL A 115 8.74 18.04 15.91
C VAL A 115 8.82 19.43 16.53
N LYS A 116 9.22 19.51 17.80
CA LYS A 116 9.46 20.78 18.47
C LYS A 116 10.96 21.09 18.44
N ILE A 117 11.31 22.30 18.00
CA ILE A 117 12.68 22.83 18.03
C ILE A 117 12.67 24.01 18.99
N ASP A 118 13.42 23.94 20.09
CA ASP A 118 13.42 25.00 21.09
C ASP A 118 14.24 26.24 20.65
N ARG A 119 15.31 26.02 19.88
CA ARG A 119 16.17 27.07 19.32
C ARG A 119 16.71 26.63 17.97
N LEU A 120 16.72 27.54 17.00
CA LEU A 120 17.29 27.26 15.68
C LEU A 120 18.84 27.20 15.71
N PRO A 121 19.46 26.39 14.85
CA PRO A 121 20.89 26.46 14.60
C PRO A 121 21.32 27.85 14.13
N GLU A 122 22.52 28.28 14.53
CA GLU A 122 23.13 29.54 14.03
C GLU A 122 23.73 29.37 12.61
N THR A 123 23.74 28.15 12.08
CA THR A 123 24.22 27.81 10.73
C THR A 123 23.16 28.06 9.66
N ALA A 124 23.60 28.33 8.43
CA ALA A 124 22.70 28.52 7.29
C ALA A 124 21.98 27.23 6.84
N SER A 125 22.53 26.06 7.18
CA SER A 125 21.98 24.74 6.86
C SER A 125 21.97 23.82 8.06
N PHE A 126 21.20 22.73 7.93
CA PHE A 126 21.13 21.62 8.86
C PHE A 126 21.15 20.29 8.10
N THR A 127 21.63 19.25 8.77
CA THR A 127 21.54 17.86 8.32
C THR A 127 20.45 17.13 9.10
N LEU A 128 19.60 16.37 8.41
CA LEU A 128 18.63 15.46 9.02
C LEU A 128 19.04 14.01 8.77
N GLN A 129 19.07 13.23 9.85
CA GLN A 129 19.31 11.80 9.84
C GLN A 129 18.26 11.09 10.71
N PHE A 130 17.88 9.89 10.29
CA PHE A 130 17.03 9.00 11.10
C PHE A 130 17.88 7.87 11.66
N SER A 131 17.96 7.76 12.99
CA SER A 131 18.71 6.67 13.64
C SER A 131 18.18 5.28 13.31
N GLN A 132 16.90 5.17 12.96
CA GLN A 132 16.23 3.90 12.65
C GLN A 132 16.55 3.38 11.23
N PHE A 133 17.28 4.13 10.40
CA PHE A 133 17.47 3.81 8.97
C PHE A 133 18.61 2.83 8.66
N GLU A 134 19.21 2.21 9.68
CA GLU A 134 20.29 1.23 9.49
C GLU A 134 19.88 0.04 8.58
N TYR A 135 18.61 -0.37 8.65
CA TYR A 135 18.04 -1.48 7.86
C TYR A 135 16.94 -1.00 6.89
N PHE A 136 16.99 0.26 6.47
CA PHE A 136 16.02 0.81 5.53
C PHE A 136 16.47 0.55 4.09
N HIS A 137 15.73 -0.30 3.38
CA HIS A 137 16.05 -0.75 2.01
C HIS A 137 15.06 -0.23 0.96
N GLU A 138 14.32 0.83 1.29
CA GLU A 138 13.30 1.44 0.43
C GLU A 138 13.76 2.83 -0.07
N CYS A 139 13.00 3.43 -0.98
CA CYS A 139 13.19 4.84 -1.34
C CYS A 139 12.47 5.76 -0.34
N ALA A 140 13.12 6.84 0.08
CA ALA A 140 12.54 7.84 0.98
C ALA A 140 12.67 9.27 0.45
N GLU A 141 11.59 10.03 0.54
CA GLU A 141 11.58 11.48 0.45
C GLU A 141 11.34 12.07 1.84
N VAL A 142 12.00 13.18 2.14
CA VAL A 142 11.72 13.96 3.36
C VAL A 142 11.18 15.32 2.98
N ILE A 143 10.08 15.71 3.61
CA ILE A 143 9.48 17.03 3.46
C ILE A 143 9.47 17.70 4.85
N VAL A 144 9.98 18.93 4.93
CA VAL A 144 9.98 19.71 6.18
C VAL A 144 9.25 21.03 5.94
N ASN A 145 8.18 21.28 6.69
CA ASN A 145 7.33 22.47 6.54
C ASN A 145 6.89 22.74 5.09
N GLY A 146 6.61 21.67 4.33
CA GLY A 146 6.20 21.74 2.93
C GLY A 146 7.35 21.84 1.91
N HIS A 147 8.60 21.89 2.36
CA HIS A 147 9.78 21.89 1.50
C HIS A 147 10.38 20.49 1.40
N SER A 148 10.45 19.93 0.18
CA SER A 148 11.18 18.68 -0.06
C SER A 148 12.68 18.89 0.12
N LEU A 149 13.32 17.97 0.83
CA LEU A 149 14.77 17.85 0.94
C LEU A 149 15.35 16.87 -0.11
N GLY A 150 14.49 16.30 -0.96
CA GLY A 150 14.85 15.37 -2.02
C GLY A 150 14.63 13.89 -1.68
N VAL A 151 14.66 13.07 -2.73
CA VAL A 151 14.51 11.62 -2.67
C VAL A 151 15.88 10.95 -2.53
N LYS A 152 15.94 9.91 -1.70
CA LYS A 152 17.09 8.98 -1.63
C LYS A 152 16.63 7.57 -1.84
N ALA A 153 17.23 6.90 -2.82
CA ALA A 153 17.01 5.50 -3.13
C ALA A 153 18.05 4.57 -2.48
N TRP A 154 19.12 5.12 -1.89
CA TRP A 154 20.16 4.33 -1.24
C TRP A 154 20.80 5.09 -0.07
N SER A 155 21.44 4.33 0.82
CA SER A 155 22.23 4.87 1.93
C SER A 155 23.48 5.62 1.40
N PRO A 156 24.00 6.63 2.12
CA PRO A 156 23.55 7.11 3.42
C PRO A 156 22.33 8.04 3.33
N TYR A 157 21.37 7.79 4.23
CA TYR A 157 20.13 8.55 4.37
C TYR A 157 20.31 9.82 5.22
N ASN A 158 21.06 10.77 4.67
CA ASN A 158 21.33 12.09 5.26
C ASN A 158 20.85 13.18 4.31
N TRP A 159 19.89 14.00 4.75
CA TRP A 159 19.35 15.10 3.96
C TRP A 159 19.89 16.43 4.45
N GLU A 160 20.21 17.33 3.51
CA GLU A 160 20.60 18.70 3.80
C GLU A 160 19.43 19.64 3.57
N GLY A 161 19.20 20.56 4.51
CA GLY A 161 18.15 21.57 4.42
C GLY A 161 18.66 22.95 4.80
N LYS A 162 17.97 24.01 4.33
CA LYS A 162 18.26 25.38 4.76
C LYS A 162 17.59 25.66 6.10
N THR A 163 18.31 26.21 7.07
CA THR A 163 17.73 26.55 8.40
C THR A 163 16.54 27.50 8.27
N SER A 164 16.47 28.31 7.21
CA SER A 164 15.36 29.21 6.92
C SER A 164 14.00 28.53 6.71
N ILE A 165 13.95 27.22 6.46
CA ILE A 165 12.68 26.47 6.34
C ILE A 165 12.15 26.00 7.69
N LEU A 166 12.95 26.08 8.75
CA LEU A 166 12.59 25.68 10.10
C LEU A 166 11.93 26.86 10.84
N SER A 167 11.20 26.53 11.90
CA SER A 167 10.66 27.50 12.85
C SER A 167 10.99 27.09 14.28
N GLU A 168 11.21 28.05 15.17
CA GLU A 168 11.18 27.77 16.60
C GLU A 168 9.76 27.32 16.99
N GLY A 169 9.66 26.33 17.86
CA GLY A 169 8.41 25.66 18.16
C GLY A 169 8.10 24.51 17.19
N LYS A 170 6.87 24.44 16.68
CA LYS A 170 6.35 23.27 15.96
C LYS A 170 6.73 23.28 14.49
N ASN A 171 7.28 22.17 14.01
CA ASN A 171 7.59 21.91 12.60
C ASN A 171 6.84 20.64 12.17
N ASN A 172 6.34 20.63 10.94
CA ASN A 172 5.75 19.43 10.32
C ASN A 172 6.84 18.71 9.51
N ARG A 173 6.92 17.40 9.70
CA ARG A 173 7.78 16.49 8.94
C ARG A 173 7.00 15.27 8.51
#